data_AF-A0A8E2EV23-F1
#
_entry.id   AF-A0A8E2EV23-F1
#
_cell.length_a   1.000
_cell.length_b   1.000
_cell.length_c   1.000
_cell.angle_alpha   90.00
_cell.angle_beta   90.00
_cell.angle_gamma   90.00
#
_symmetry.space_group_name_H-M   'P 1'
#
loop_
_entity.id
_entity.type
_entity.pdbx_description
1 polymer ?
#
loop_
_entity_poly.entity_id
_entity_poly.type
_entity_poly.pdbx_seq_one_letter_code
_entity_poly.pdbx_strand_id
1 'polypeptide(L)' 'GDVVCILFGADVPFILRKTETGYRLVGESYVHGIMYGEAIKMFEDGELGRQTFNIY' A
#
# COMPACT_ATOMS: atom_id res chain seq x y z
N GLY A 1 0.69 13.74 -4.65
CA GLY A 1 1.50 12.56 -4.96
C GLY A 1 0.69 11.31 -4.72
N ASP A 2 1.09 10.20 -5.32
CA ASP A 2 0.46 8.89 -5.15
C ASP A 2 1.25 8.05 -4.14
N VAL A 3 0.57 7.17 -3.42
CA VAL A 3 1.15 6.30 -2.39
C VAL A 3 0.97 4.85 -2.82
N VAL A 4 2.05 4.08 -2.78
CA VAL A 4 2.00 2.62 -2.90
C VAL A 4 1.78 2.05 -1.50
N CYS A 5 0.78 1.20 -1.32
CA CYS A 5 0.58 0.47 -0.07
C CYS A 5 0.12 -0.96 -0.32
N ILE A 6 0.47 -1.87 0.59
CA ILE A 6 -0.16 -3.18 0.68
C ILE A 6 -1.37 -3.04 1.62
N LEU A 7 -2.56 -3.34 1.12
CA LEU A 7 -3.76 -3.43 1.97
C LEU A 7 -3.77 -4.80 2.65
N PHE A 8 -4.02 -4.85 3.97
CA PHE A 8 -4.07 -6.12 4.68
C PHE A 8 -5.15 -7.04 4.10
N GLY A 9 -4.77 -8.29 3.81
CA GLY A 9 -5.63 -9.27 3.16
C GLY A 9 -5.58 -9.25 1.63
N ALA A 10 -4.75 -8.39 1.02
CA ALA A 10 -4.53 -8.40 -0.41
C ALA A 10 -3.16 -8.99 -0.78
N ASP A 11 -3.12 -9.60 -1.98
CA ASP A 11 -1.93 -10.27 -2.51
C ASP A 11 -1.07 -9.34 -3.39
N VAL A 12 -1.54 -8.12 -3.65
CA VAL A 12 -0.89 -7.15 -4.56
C VAL A 12 -0.84 -5.73 -3.97
N PRO A 13 0.15 -4.91 -4.36
CA PRO A 13 0.20 -3.48 -4.01
C PRO A 13 -0.90 -2.66 -4.68
N PHE A 14 -1.39 -1.65 -3.96
CA PHE A 14 -2.36 -0.70 -4.45
C PHE A 14 -1.79 0.71 -4.50
N ILE A 15 -2.29 1.48 -5.47
CA ILE A 15 -2.02 2.90 -5.57
C ILE A 15 -3.18 3.68 -4.95
N LEU A 16 -2.86 4.48 -3.93
CA LEU A 16 -3.76 5.44 -3.32
C LEU A 16 -3.39 6.86 -3.77
N ARG A 17 -4.37 7.60 -4.28
CA ARG A 17 -4.20 9.02 -4.60
C ARG A 17 -4.83 9.87 -3.51
N LYS A 18 -4.02 10.75 -2.89
CA LYS A 18 -4.52 11.69 -1.89
C LYS A 18 -5.53 12.67 -2.50
N THR A 19 -6.62 12.91 -1.79
CA THR A 19 -7.68 13.88 -2.10
C THR A 19 -7.79 14.91 -0.97
N GLU A 20 -8.74 15.83 -1.06
CA GLU A 20 -9.00 16.81 0.01
C GLU A 20 -9.44 16.16 1.32
N THR A 21 -10.21 15.08 1.24
CA THR A 21 -10.85 14.43 2.40
C THR A 21 -10.25 13.08 2.78
N GLY A 22 -9.39 12.49 1.94
CA GLY A 22 -8.68 11.24 2.25
C GLY A 22 -7.99 10.67 1.04
N TYR A 23 -8.32 9.43 0.65
CA TYR A 23 -7.64 8.73 -0.44
C TYR A 23 -8.63 8.10 -1.40
N ARG A 24 -8.35 8.22 -2.69
CA ARG A 24 -9.03 7.47 -3.74
C ARG A 24 -8.21 6.23 -4.09
N LEU A 25 -8.85 5.07 -4.13
CA LEU A 25 -8.23 3.87 -4.69
C LEU A 25 -8.07 4.03 -6.20
N VAL A 26 -6.84 4.08 -6.69
CA VAL A 26 -6.58 4.17 -8.14
C VAL A 26 -6.65 2.78 -8.77
N GLY A 27 -6.10 1.77 -8.10
CA GLY A 27 -6.10 0.39 -8.54
C GLY A 27 -4.91 -0.41 -8.04
N GLU A 28 -4.82 -1.64 -8.52
CA GLU A 28 -3.69 -2.56 -8.28
C GLU A 28 -2.45 -2.11 -9.08
N SER A 29 -1.27 -2.53 -8.62
CA SER A 29 0.00 -2.22 -9.27
C SER A 29 1.01 -3.35 -9.14
N TYR A 30 1.89 -3.46 -10.14
CA TYR A 30 3.07 -4.29 -10.06
C TYR A 30 4.25 -3.46 -9.56
N VAL A 31 4.87 -3.89 -8.47
CA VAL A 31 6.08 -3.24 -7.95
C VAL A 31 7.15 -4.30 -7.74
N HIS A 32 8.19 -4.22 -8.55
CA HIS A 32 9.29 -5.16 -8.49
C HIS A 32 9.98 -5.13 -7.12
N GLY A 33 10.23 -6.32 -6.55
CA GLY A 33 10.94 -6.48 -5.29
C GLY A 33 10.10 -6.35 -4.02
N ILE A 34 8.77 -6.16 -4.12
CA ILE A 34 7.88 -6.11 -2.93
C ILE A 34 6.64 -7.01 -3.02
N MET A 35 6.40 -7.67 -4.15
CA MET A 35 5.17 -8.45 -4.41
C MET A 35 5.25 -9.91 -3.99
N TYR A 36 6.42 -10.46 -3.70
CA TYR A 36 6.63 -11.86 -3.35
C TYR A 36 6.87 -12.03 -1.84
N GLY A 37 6.21 -11.20 -1.04
CA GLY A 37 6.27 -11.22 0.42
C GLY A 37 7.37 -10.34 1.02
N GLU A 38 8.22 -9.70 0.22
CA GLU A 38 9.26 -8.80 0.73
C GLU A 38 8.65 -7.62 1.48
N ALA A 39 7.51 -7.08 1.03
CA ALA A 39 6.79 -6.02 1.77
C ALA A 39 6.36 -6.48 3.17
N ILE A 40 5.92 -7.72 3.33
CA ILE A 40 5.52 -8.26 4.64
C ILE A 40 6.76 -8.45 5.51
N LYS A 41 7.85 -8.97 4.95
CA LYS A 41 9.10 -9.11 5.67
C LYS A 41 9.64 -7.75 6.16
N MET A 42 9.63 -6.73 5.31
CA MET A 42 10.01 -5.36 5.69
C MET A 42 9.09 -4.78 6.78
N PHE A 43 7.80 -5.15 6.80
CA PHE A 43 6.88 -4.78 7.88
C PHE A 43 7.22 -5.50 9.20
N GLU A 44 7.55 -6.79 9.15
CA GLU A 44 7.98 -7.58 10.31
C GLU A 44 9.33 -7.12 10.87
N ASP A 45 10.26 -6.73 9.99
CA ASP A 45 11.58 -6.19 10.33
C ASP A 45 11.50 -4.73 10.84
N GLY A 46 10.32 -4.11 10.82
CA GLY A 46 10.07 -2.76 11.32
C GLY A 46 10.48 -1.63 10.37
N GLU A 47 10.80 -1.96 9.11
CA GLU A 47 11.18 -1.00 8.07
C GLU A 47 9.95 -0.30 7.47
N LEU A 48 8.76 -0.92 7.57
CA LEU A 48 7.49 -0.35 7.10
C LEU A 48 6.53 -0.10 8.26
N GLY A 49 5.86 1.04 8.21
CA GLY A 49 4.82 1.42 9.17
C GLY A 49 3.41 1.05 8.68
N ARG A 50 2.51 0.82 9.64
CA ARG A 50 1.07 0.71 9.36
C ARG A 50 0.39 2.08 9.49
N GLN A 51 -0.49 2.38 8.54
CA GLN A 51 -1.37 3.56 8.59
C GLN A 51 -2.80 3.19 8.19
N THR A 52 -3.79 3.80 8.84
CA THR A 52 -5.19 3.70 8.44
C THR A 52 -5.50 4.75 7.37
N PHE A 53 -6.16 4.34 6.29
CA PHE A 53 -6.59 5.21 5.20
C PHE A 53 -8.12 5.23 5.11
N ASN A 54 -8.70 6.43 5.01
CA ASN A 54 -10.09 6.58 4.60
C ASN A 54 -10.14 6.53 3.08
N ILE A 55 -10.69 5.44 2.54
CA ILE A 55 -10.78 5.18 1.11
C ILE A 55 -12.21 5.45 0.65
N TYR A 56 -12.36 6.22 -0.44
CA TYR A 56 -13.64 6.54 -1.07
C TYR A 56 -13.67 6.11 -2.54
#